data_AF-A0A8D2NPQ8-F1
#
_entry.id   AF-A0A8D2NPQ8-F1
#
_cell.length_a   1.000
_cell.length_b   1.000
_cell.length_c   1.000
_cell.angle_alpha   90.00
_cell.angle_beta   90.00
_cell.angle_gamma   90.00
#
_symmetry.space_group_name_H-M   'P 1'
#
loop_
_entity.id
_entity.type
_entity.pdbx_description
1 polymer ?
#
loop_
_entity_poly.entity_id
_entity_poly.type
_entity_poly.pdbx_seq_one_letter_code
_entity_poly.pdbx_strand_id
1 'polypeptide(L)'
;PGAVTSSSRPCPSGEPRGLRCSRCPAPLCCCGQFSSVPQLVLTDTNLVYPALKWDLDYLQENIGNGDFSVYSASTHKFLYYDEKKMANFKNFKPKSSREEMKFAEFVDKLKEIQQKGGPERLYLQQTLNDTVGRKIVVDFLGFNWNWINKQQGKRGWGQLTSNLLLIGMEGKYLPQTGGEREKIASRCILFPPDQFECLYPYPVHHPCDRQSQVDFDNPDYEKFPNFRNVVGYETVVEGWWDHTSLLNGGITITVNFWYKGAPTPKRIEYPLKAHQKVAIMRNIEKMLGEALGNPQEVWKRTITAVEVIKG
;
A
#
# COMPACT_ATOMS: atom_id res chain seq x y z
N PRO A 1 38.62 26.74 25.54
CA PRO A 1 38.70 28.21 25.71
C PRO A 1 39.16 28.85 24.39
N GLY A 2 38.26 29.16 23.45
CA GLY A 2 37.47 30.42 23.43
C GLY A 2 38.31 31.52 22.77
N ALA A 3 37.83 32.43 21.94
CA ALA A 3 36.56 32.69 21.26
C ALA A 3 36.88 33.84 20.27
N VAL A 4 36.19 33.96 19.14
CA VAL A 4 35.90 35.29 18.58
C VAL A 4 34.42 35.34 18.21
N THR A 5 33.80 36.38 18.74
CA THR A 5 32.38 36.71 18.83
C THR A 5 31.79 37.18 17.50
N SER A 6 30.53 36.84 17.25
CA SER A 6 29.60 37.80 16.66
C SER A 6 28.19 37.63 17.23
N SER A 7 27.52 38.77 17.37
CA SER A 7 26.45 39.10 18.28
C SER A 7 25.10 38.46 17.96
N SER A 8 24.42 38.03 19.02
CA SER A 8 23.00 37.68 19.04
C SER A 8 22.11 38.92 19.23
N ARG A 9 21.06 39.04 18.40
CA ARG A 9 19.70 39.34 18.86
C ARG A 9 18.68 38.59 17.99
N PRO A 10 17.57 38.09 18.57
CA PRO A 10 16.67 37.14 17.93
C PRO A 10 15.45 37.82 17.32
N CYS A 11 14.91 37.27 16.23
CA CYS A 11 13.53 37.49 15.79
C CYS A 11 12.79 36.15 15.67
N PRO A 12 11.47 36.14 15.91
CA PRO A 12 10.76 35.03 16.52
C PRO A 12 10.03 34.14 15.52
N SER A 13 9.70 32.94 16.00
CA SER A 13 8.58 32.09 15.58
C SER A 13 8.48 31.68 14.10
N GLY A 14 8.98 30.46 13.82
CA GLY A 14 8.10 29.34 13.50
C GLY A 14 7.27 29.39 12.21
N GLU A 15 7.91 29.05 11.08
CA GLU A 15 7.27 28.35 9.96
C GLU A 15 8.30 27.40 9.32
N PRO A 16 8.04 26.10 9.16
CA PRO A 16 8.85 25.28 8.28
C PRO A 16 8.49 25.63 6.82
N ARG A 17 9.49 26.14 6.11
CA ARG A 17 9.44 26.49 4.69
C ARG A 17 8.80 25.35 3.88
N GLY A 18 7.65 25.64 3.27
CA GLY A 18 6.99 24.76 2.33
C GLY A 18 7.89 24.44 1.15
N LEU A 19 8.14 23.15 0.92
CA LEU A 19 8.75 22.65 -0.30
C LEU A 19 7.68 22.58 -1.40
N ARG A 20 8.13 22.95 -2.61
CA ARG A 20 7.33 23.42 -3.73
C ARG A 20 6.43 22.36 -4.36
N CYS A 21 5.28 22.85 -4.80
CA CYS A 21 4.34 22.25 -5.72
C CYS A 21 4.97 22.01 -7.10
N SER A 22 4.90 20.78 -7.60
CA SER A 22 5.03 20.43 -9.03
C SER A 22 3.89 19.48 -9.38
N ARG A 23 3.07 19.88 -10.36
CA ARG A 23 1.91 19.16 -10.89
C ARG A 23 2.24 17.69 -11.16
N CYS A 24 1.58 16.75 -10.49
CA CYS A 24 1.83 15.31 -10.58
C CYS A 24 1.14 14.67 -11.80
N PRO A 25 1.88 13.89 -12.62
CA PRO A 25 1.37 12.69 -13.26
C PRO A 25 1.62 11.48 -12.32
N ALA A 26 0.54 10.86 -11.83
CA ALA A 26 0.57 9.76 -10.85
C ALA A 26 0.97 8.40 -11.49
N PRO A 27 1.37 7.39 -10.68
CA PRO A 27 0.55 6.18 -10.61
C PRO A 27 0.48 5.43 -9.24
N LEU A 28 -0.76 5.02 -8.93
CA LEU A 28 -1.33 3.79 -8.31
C LEU A 28 -0.96 3.22 -6.91
N CYS A 29 -2.07 2.83 -6.26
CA CYS A 29 -2.36 1.89 -5.17
C CYS A 29 -1.94 2.22 -3.72
N CYS A 30 -2.68 3.13 -3.11
CA CYS A 30 -2.95 3.12 -1.68
C CYS A 30 -3.86 1.93 -1.32
N CYS A 31 -3.31 0.94 -0.62
CA CYS A 31 -4.12 0.11 0.27
C CYS A 31 -4.79 1.05 1.28
N GLY A 32 -6.14 1.03 1.32
CA GLY A 32 -6.97 1.93 2.12
C GLY A 32 -6.73 1.83 3.62
N GLN A 33 -5.67 2.48 4.10
CA GLN A 33 -5.48 2.83 5.50
C GLN A 33 -5.77 4.31 5.67
N PHE A 34 -7.01 4.56 6.04
CA PHE A 34 -7.47 5.90 6.35
C PHE A 34 -6.97 6.30 7.74
N SER A 35 -5.75 6.82 7.84
CA SER A 35 -5.17 7.31 9.09
C SER A 35 -5.25 8.82 9.14
N SER A 36 -5.67 9.38 10.29
CA SER A 36 -5.63 10.83 10.54
C SER A 36 -4.23 11.32 10.96
N VAL A 37 -3.24 10.43 10.97
CA VAL A 37 -1.86 10.75 11.40
C VAL A 37 -1.05 11.17 10.18
N PRO A 38 -0.30 12.28 10.23
CA PRO A 38 0.60 12.67 9.15
C PRO A 38 1.59 11.55 8.87
N GLN A 39 1.79 11.26 7.58
CA GLN A 39 2.67 10.21 7.11
C GLN A 39 4.12 10.66 7.26
N LEU A 40 4.96 9.78 7.79
CA LEU A 40 6.37 10.07 8.09
C LEU A 40 7.24 8.91 7.60
N VAL A 41 8.31 9.24 6.89
CA VAL A 41 9.39 8.29 6.61
C VAL A 41 10.39 8.37 7.75
N LEU A 42 10.64 7.24 8.40
CA LEU A 42 11.57 7.15 9.53
C LEU A 42 12.83 6.42 9.07
N THR A 43 13.95 7.14 9.00
CA THR A 43 15.18 6.67 8.34
C THR A 43 16.11 5.86 9.24
N ASP A 44 15.93 5.90 10.55
CA ASP A 44 16.89 5.39 11.56
C ASP A 44 16.26 4.42 12.57
N THR A 45 15.13 3.80 12.22
CA THR A 45 14.41 2.88 13.11
C THR A 45 15.14 1.58 13.39
N ASN A 46 16.01 1.15 12.46
CA ASN A 46 16.61 -0.19 12.43
C ASN A 46 15.57 -1.31 12.56
N LEU A 47 14.33 -1.07 12.11
CA LEU A 47 13.21 -1.98 12.34
C LEU A 47 13.48 -3.39 11.82
N VAL A 48 14.02 -3.48 10.60
CA VAL A 48 14.30 -4.73 9.90
C VAL A 48 15.80 -4.90 9.61
N TYR A 49 16.68 -4.33 10.46
CA TYR A 49 18.13 -4.33 10.23
C TYR A 49 18.72 -5.71 9.86
N PRO A 50 18.35 -6.83 10.53
CA PRO A 50 18.84 -8.17 10.14
C PRO A 50 18.46 -8.60 8.72
N ALA A 51 17.34 -8.11 8.19
CA ALA A 51 16.83 -8.45 6.86
C ALA A 51 17.43 -7.59 5.74
N LEU A 52 18.30 -6.61 6.05
CA LEU A 52 18.96 -5.79 5.01
C LEU A 52 19.91 -6.61 4.12
N LYS A 53 20.29 -7.82 4.56
CA LYS A 53 21.08 -8.78 3.79
C LYS A 53 20.24 -9.70 2.90
N TRP A 54 18.91 -9.58 2.93
CA TRP A 54 18.03 -10.48 2.17
C TRP A 54 18.11 -10.12 0.69
N ASP A 55 18.61 -11.08 -0.09
CA ASP A 55 18.50 -11.14 -1.55
C ASP A 55 17.82 -12.45 -1.96
N LEU A 56 17.65 -12.68 -3.26
CA LEU A 56 17.00 -13.90 -3.74
C LEU A 56 17.76 -15.17 -3.34
N ASP A 57 19.08 -15.16 -3.37
CA ASP A 57 19.90 -16.34 -3.12
C ASP A 57 19.84 -16.71 -1.62
N TYR A 58 19.97 -15.71 -0.74
CA TYR A 58 19.82 -15.88 0.70
C TYR A 58 18.43 -16.41 1.07
N LEU A 59 17.38 -15.83 0.48
CA LEU A 59 16.01 -16.28 0.74
C LEU A 59 15.79 -17.70 0.19
N GLN A 60 16.25 -18.01 -1.02
CA GLN A 60 16.10 -19.34 -1.60
C GLN A 60 16.76 -20.44 -0.75
N GLU A 61 17.93 -20.16 -0.17
CA GLU A 61 18.64 -21.11 0.70
C GLU A 61 17.96 -21.25 2.07
N ASN A 62 17.35 -20.18 2.61
CA ASN A 62 17.02 -20.10 4.03
C ASN A 62 15.52 -19.97 4.35
N ILE A 63 14.66 -19.62 3.40
CA ILE A 63 13.23 -19.37 3.64
C ILE A 63 12.41 -20.64 3.88
N GLY A 64 12.96 -21.80 3.54
CA GLY A 64 12.30 -23.10 3.75
C GLY A 64 11.50 -23.56 2.54
N ASN A 65 10.76 -24.67 2.71
CA ASN A 65 10.06 -25.38 1.63
C ASN A 65 8.53 -25.14 1.64
N GLY A 66 8.08 -24.03 2.23
CA GLY A 66 6.68 -23.61 2.18
C GLY A 66 6.24 -23.23 0.76
N ASP A 67 4.93 -23.21 0.54
CA ASP A 67 4.34 -22.63 -0.67
C ASP A 67 4.19 -21.11 -0.49
N PHE A 68 4.37 -20.39 -1.60
CA PHE A 68 4.27 -18.94 -1.67
C PHE A 68 3.22 -18.54 -2.70
N SER A 69 2.32 -17.63 -2.30
CA SER A 69 1.38 -17.00 -3.23
C SER A 69 2.12 -16.01 -4.14
N VAL A 70 2.18 -16.33 -5.43
CA VAL A 70 2.78 -15.50 -6.48
C VAL A 70 1.70 -15.07 -7.46
N TYR A 71 1.68 -13.78 -7.76
CA TYR A 71 0.77 -13.17 -8.71
C TYR A 71 1.47 -12.95 -10.05
N SER A 72 0.86 -13.37 -11.15
CA SER A 72 1.33 -13.13 -12.51
C SER A 72 0.37 -12.18 -13.24
N ALA A 73 0.94 -11.25 -14.02
CA ALA A 73 0.17 -10.31 -14.84
C ALA A 73 0.92 -9.97 -16.13
N SER A 74 0.18 -9.65 -17.20
CA SER A 74 0.74 -9.14 -18.45
C SER A 74 0.97 -7.63 -18.45
N THR A 75 0.68 -6.96 -17.34
CA THR A 75 0.80 -5.51 -17.16
C THR A 75 1.56 -5.20 -15.87
N HIS A 76 2.04 -3.96 -15.72
CA HIS A 76 2.65 -3.50 -14.47
C HIS A 76 1.64 -3.26 -13.33
N LYS A 77 0.34 -3.46 -13.56
CA LYS A 77 -0.74 -3.20 -12.60
C LYS A 77 -1.22 -4.50 -11.95
N PHE A 78 -0.86 -4.68 -10.69
CA PHE A 78 -1.36 -5.78 -9.85
C PHE A 78 -2.57 -5.32 -9.05
N LEU A 79 -3.76 -5.43 -9.65
CA LEU A 79 -5.01 -5.12 -8.95
C LEU A 79 -5.42 -6.32 -8.07
N TYR A 80 -5.45 -6.12 -6.76
CA TYR A 80 -5.89 -7.15 -5.83
C TYR A 80 -7.37 -7.49 -6.06
N TYR A 81 -7.76 -8.73 -5.80
CA TYR A 81 -9.16 -9.12 -5.80
C TYR A 81 -9.44 -10.16 -4.73
N ASP A 82 -10.59 -10.02 -4.06
CA ASP A 82 -11.10 -10.98 -3.10
C ASP A 82 -11.86 -12.09 -3.86
N GLU A 83 -11.25 -13.27 -3.93
CA GLU A 83 -11.81 -14.47 -4.57
C GLU A 83 -13.21 -14.81 -4.03
N LYS A 84 -13.48 -14.58 -2.75
CA LYS A 84 -14.79 -14.87 -2.13
C LYS A 84 -15.89 -13.98 -2.68
N LYS A 85 -15.55 -12.77 -3.14
CA LYS A 85 -16.50 -11.80 -3.71
C LYS A 85 -16.68 -11.95 -5.22
N MET A 86 -15.87 -12.79 -5.89
CA MET A 86 -16.00 -13.00 -7.34
C MET A 86 -17.37 -13.56 -7.73
N ALA A 87 -17.95 -14.41 -6.88
CA ALA A 87 -19.29 -14.96 -7.09
C ALA A 87 -20.38 -13.88 -7.21
N ASN A 88 -20.19 -12.73 -6.56
CA ASN A 88 -21.13 -11.62 -6.62
C ASN A 88 -21.13 -10.90 -7.98
N PHE A 89 -20.03 -10.97 -8.74
CA PHE A 89 -19.82 -10.22 -9.98
C PHE A 89 -19.35 -11.13 -11.11
N LYS A 90 -20.29 -11.82 -11.78
CA LYS A 90 -20.01 -12.78 -12.87
C LYS A 90 -19.23 -12.19 -14.06
N ASN A 91 -19.33 -10.87 -14.27
CA ASN A 91 -18.65 -10.19 -15.37
C ASN A 91 -17.21 -9.75 -15.01
N PHE A 92 -16.78 -9.92 -13.76
CA PHE A 92 -15.45 -9.55 -13.33
C PHE A 92 -14.42 -10.54 -13.86
N LYS A 93 -13.43 -10.04 -14.60
CA LYS A 93 -12.28 -10.81 -15.06
C LYS A 93 -11.03 -10.28 -14.36
N PRO A 94 -10.36 -11.09 -13.52
CA PRO A 94 -9.09 -10.72 -12.93
C PRO A 94 -8.06 -10.31 -13.98
N LYS A 95 -7.28 -9.26 -13.71
CA LYS A 95 -6.17 -8.82 -14.56
C LYS A 95 -4.84 -9.49 -14.21
N SER A 96 -4.82 -10.21 -13.10
CA SER A 96 -3.70 -11.01 -12.63
C SER A 96 -4.23 -12.36 -12.15
N SER A 97 -3.40 -13.39 -12.21
CA SER A 97 -3.66 -14.72 -11.67
C SER A 97 -2.79 -14.99 -10.45
N ARG A 98 -3.31 -15.77 -9.50
CA ARG A 98 -2.56 -16.25 -8.33
C ARG A 98 -2.20 -17.71 -8.52
N GLU A 99 -0.93 -18.04 -8.27
CA GLU A 99 -0.40 -19.40 -8.25
C GLU A 99 0.34 -19.63 -6.93
N GLU A 100 0.22 -20.84 -6.38
CA GLU A 100 1.04 -21.28 -5.26
C GLU A 100 2.24 -22.04 -5.82
N MET A 101 3.45 -21.68 -5.40
CA MET A 101 4.70 -22.33 -5.86
C MET A 101 5.79 -22.29 -4.79
N LYS A 102 6.81 -23.13 -4.93
CA LYS A 102 7.99 -23.07 -4.06
C LYS A 102 8.82 -21.82 -4.36
N PHE A 103 9.57 -21.34 -3.37
CA PHE A 103 10.43 -20.17 -3.58
C PHE A 103 11.47 -20.38 -4.68
N ALA A 104 12.05 -21.58 -4.78
CA ALA A 104 12.99 -21.91 -5.86
C ALA A 104 12.32 -21.82 -7.25
N GLU A 105 11.10 -22.34 -7.40
CA GLU A 105 10.33 -22.27 -8.63
C GLU A 105 10.00 -20.81 -9.01
N PHE A 106 9.71 -19.97 -8.01
CA PHE A 106 9.51 -18.53 -8.21
C PHE A 106 10.79 -17.87 -8.75
N VAL A 107 11.96 -18.15 -8.16
CA VAL A 107 13.25 -17.60 -8.61
C VAL A 107 13.58 -18.05 -10.03
N ASP A 108 13.34 -19.32 -10.35
CA ASP A 108 13.60 -19.87 -11.69
C ASP A 108 12.68 -19.21 -12.73
N LYS A 109 11.37 -19.10 -12.45
CA LYS A 109 10.42 -18.38 -13.32
C LYS A 109 10.80 -16.92 -13.50
N LEU A 110 11.24 -16.25 -12.44
CA LEU A 110 11.66 -14.86 -12.49
C LEU A 110 12.88 -14.68 -13.41
N LYS A 111 13.89 -15.54 -13.28
CA LYS A 111 15.08 -15.53 -14.16
C LYS A 111 14.71 -15.82 -15.61
N GLU A 112 13.80 -16.76 -15.86
CA GLU A 112 13.32 -17.09 -17.21
C GLU A 112 12.61 -15.90 -17.87
N ILE A 113 11.72 -15.21 -17.15
CA ILE A 113 11.00 -14.03 -17.68
C ILE A 113 11.98 -12.88 -17.96
N GLN A 114 12.96 -12.67 -17.09
CA GLN A 114 14.00 -11.65 -17.28
C GLN A 114 14.86 -11.95 -18.52
N GLN A 115 15.25 -13.21 -18.74
CA GLN A 115 16.02 -13.63 -19.92
C GLN A 115 15.21 -13.49 -21.22
N LYS A 116 13.92 -13.84 -21.19
CA LYS A 116 13.02 -13.74 -22.36
C LYS A 116 12.65 -12.29 -22.69
N GLY A 117 12.77 -11.35 -21.74
CA GLY A 117 12.44 -9.94 -21.95
C GLY A 117 10.95 -9.67 -22.20
N GLY A 118 10.06 -10.51 -21.66
CA GLY A 118 8.62 -10.46 -21.91
C GLY A 118 7.86 -9.33 -21.18
N PRO A 119 6.59 -9.09 -21.54
CA PRO A 119 5.70 -8.18 -20.83
C PRO A 119 5.15 -8.76 -19.52
N GLU A 120 5.33 -10.06 -19.30
CA GLU A 120 4.91 -10.76 -18.08
C GLU A 120 5.64 -10.21 -16.85
N ARG A 121 4.92 -10.09 -15.76
CA ARG A 121 5.42 -9.62 -14.46
C ARG A 121 4.94 -10.57 -13.37
N LEU A 122 5.83 -10.82 -12.42
CA LEU A 122 5.55 -11.58 -11.21
C LEU A 122 5.60 -10.66 -9.99
N TYR A 123 4.74 -10.95 -9.02
CA TYR A 123 4.74 -10.31 -7.73
C TYR A 123 4.42 -11.32 -6.62
N LEU A 124 5.42 -11.66 -5.80
CA LEU A 124 5.23 -12.54 -4.65
C LEU A 124 4.63 -11.75 -3.49
N GLN A 125 3.55 -12.27 -2.89
CA GLN A 125 2.94 -11.68 -1.69
C GLN A 125 2.59 -12.78 -0.69
N GLN A 126 3.45 -12.99 0.31
CA GLN A 126 3.29 -14.10 1.25
C GLN A 126 3.35 -13.62 2.69
N THR A 127 2.39 -14.04 3.50
CA THR A 127 2.48 -13.80 4.95
C THR A 127 3.56 -14.71 5.53
N LEU A 128 4.54 -14.12 6.23
CA LEU A 128 5.55 -14.86 6.97
C LEU A 128 4.88 -15.64 8.11
N ASN A 129 5.16 -16.93 8.20
CA ASN A 129 4.58 -17.86 9.16
C ASN A 129 5.65 -18.84 9.68
N ASP A 130 5.27 -19.76 10.56
CA ASP A 130 6.20 -20.67 11.23
C ASP A 130 6.83 -21.73 10.30
N THR A 131 6.47 -21.77 9.02
CA THR A 131 7.09 -22.65 8.02
C THR A 131 8.43 -22.12 7.50
N VAL A 132 8.79 -20.87 7.84
CA VAL A 132 10.07 -20.30 7.41
C VAL A 132 11.26 -20.98 8.07
N GLY A 133 12.38 -21.05 7.34
CA GLY A 133 13.58 -21.70 7.85
C GLY A 133 14.22 -21.00 9.05
N ARG A 134 15.06 -21.73 9.78
CA ARG A 134 15.63 -21.30 11.08
C ARG A 134 16.37 -19.96 11.01
N LYS A 135 17.12 -19.67 9.93
CA LYS A 135 17.85 -18.40 9.80
C LYS A 135 16.90 -17.20 9.65
N ILE A 136 15.78 -17.37 8.93
CA ILE A 136 14.75 -16.33 8.80
C ILE A 136 14.07 -16.08 10.15
N VAL A 137 13.83 -17.11 10.96
CA VAL A 137 13.34 -16.95 12.33
C VAL A 137 14.31 -16.12 13.18
N VAL A 138 15.62 -16.40 13.09
CA VAL A 138 16.64 -15.61 13.81
C VAL A 138 16.63 -14.15 13.36
N ASP A 139 16.54 -13.89 12.06
CA ASP A 139 16.46 -12.53 11.52
C ASP A 139 15.19 -11.80 12.02
N PHE A 140 14.05 -12.49 11.99
CA PHE A 140 12.77 -11.98 12.48
C PHE A 140 12.82 -11.65 13.97
N LEU A 141 13.42 -12.50 14.80
CA LEU A 141 13.62 -12.24 16.23
C LEU A 141 14.56 -11.05 16.48
N GLY A 142 15.49 -10.80 15.55
CA GLY A 142 16.42 -9.66 15.59
C GLY A 142 15.82 -8.32 15.15
N PHE A 143 14.57 -8.28 14.69
CA PHE A 143 13.90 -7.01 14.36
C PHE A 143 13.77 -6.13 15.62
N ASN A 144 13.64 -4.81 15.42
CA ASN A 144 13.53 -3.86 16.52
C ASN A 144 12.15 -3.88 17.18
N TRP A 145 11.79 -5.01 17.78
CA TRP A 145 10.53 -5.25 18.48
C TRP A 145 10.33 -4.26 19.63
N ASN A 146 11.40 -3.88 20.33
CA ASN A 146 11.33 -2.88 21.40
C ASN A 146 10.79 -1.55 20.88
N TRP A 147 11.29 -1.07 19.74
CA TRP A 147 10.81 0.18 19.15
C TRP A 147 9.36 0.07 18.68
N ILE A 148 9.00 -0.95 17.89
CA ILE A 148 7.66 -1.05 17.32
C ILE A 148 6.58 -1.37 18.37
N ASN A 149 6.90 -2.17 19.40
CA ASN A 149 5.98 -2.44 20.51
C ASN A 149 5.74 -1.18 21.35
N LYS A 150 6.75 -0.32 21.52
CA LYS A 150 6.56 1.00 22.13
C LYS A 150 5.65 1.89 21.27
N GLN A 151 5.75 1.85 19.94
CA GLN A 151 4.82 2.57 19.06
C GLN A 151 3.40 2.02 19.18
N GLN A 152 3.23 0.70 19.18
CA GLN A 152 1.94 0.03 19.37
C GLN A 152 1.26 0.51 20.67
N GLY A 153 2.00 0.50 21.78
CA GLY A 153 1.50 0.98 23.07
C GLY A 153 1.16 2.48 23.08
N LYS A 154 2.06 3.33 22.58
CA LYS A 154 1.84 4.79 22.51
C LYS A 154 0.64 5.19 21.66
N ARG A 155 0.35 4.42 20.61
CA ARG A 155 -0.74 4.70 19.67
C ARG A 155 -2.03 3.93 20.01
N GLY A 156 -2.00 3.06 21.02
CA GLY A 156 -3.14 2.24 21.42
C GLY A 156 -3.58 1.27 20.31
N TRP A 157 -2.65 0.80 19.48
CA TRP A 157 -2.94 -0.16 18.42
C TRP A 157 -3.28 -1.53 19.03
N GLY A 158 -4.15 -2.28 18.35
CA GLY A 158 -4.42 -3.68 18.70
C GLY A 158 -3.26 -4.60 18.29
N GLN A 159 -3.49 -5.91 18.36
CA GLN A 159 -2.46 -6.91 18.06
C GLN A 159 -1.93 -6.80 16.62
N LEU A 160 -0.64 -7.16 16.44
CA LEU A 160 -0.05 -7.48 15.14
C LEU A 160 -0.82 -8.63 14.52
N THR A 161 -1.26 -8.48 13.27
CA THR A 161 -2.04 -9.48 12.55
C THR A 161 -1.19 -10.30 11.59
N SER A 162 -0.27 -9.64 10.88
CA SER A 162 0.55 -10.30 9.88
C SER A 162 1.78 -9.49 9.53
N ASN A 163 2.82 -10.21 9.10
CA ASN A 163 3.96 -9.66 8.39
C ASN A 163 3.92 -10.15 6.94
N LEU A 164 3.78 -9.23 5.99
CA LEU A 164 3.67 -9.58 4.58
C LEU A 164 5.02 -9.36 3.90
N LEU A 165 5.60 -10.45 3.39
CA LEU A 165 6.76 -10.43 2.51
C LEU A 165 6.28 -10.17 1.09
N LEU A 166 6.88 -9.17 0.45
CA LEU A 166 6.55 -8.74 -0.89
C LEU A 166 7.82 -8.77 -1.73
N ILE A 167 7.81 -9.46 -2.88
CA ILE A 167 8.95 -9.48 -3.81
C ILE A 167 8.49 -9.14 -5.21
N GLY A 168 8.84 -7.94 -5.68
CA GLY A 168 8.35 -7.36 -6.93
C GLY A 168 9.42 -7.25 -8.02
N MET A 169 9.01 -7.50 -9.27
CA MET A 169 9.83 -7.24 -10.46
C MET A 169 9.81 -5.76 -10.85
N GLU A 170 10.86 -5.32 -11.55
CA GLU A 170 10.97 -3.99 -12.13
C GLU A 170 9.76 -3.57 -13.00
N GLY A 171 9.22 -2.40 -12.68
CA GLY A 171 8.20 -1.68 -13.45
C GLY A 171 8.88 -0.50 -14.12
N LYS A 172 8.78 -0.39 -15.45
CA LYS A 172 9.42 0.72 -16.17
C LYS A 172 8.78 2.05 -15.77
N TYR A 173 9.55 2.93 -15.15
CA TYR A 173 9.29 4.37 -15.13
C TYR A 173 10.54 5.10 -15.64
N LEU A 174 10.38 5.98 -16.64
CA LEU A 174 11.49 6.79 -17.16
C LEU A 174 11.85 7.86 -16.13
N PRO A 175 13.09 7.92 -15.61
CA PRO A 175 13.54 9.10 -14.89
C PRO A 175 13.88 10.18 -15.93
N GLN A 176 13.29 11.37 -15.79
CA GLN A 176 13.92 12.56 -16.34
C GLN A 176 15.00 13.02 -15.36
N THR A 177 16.15 13.35 -15.93
CA THR A 177 17.37 13.97 -15.36
C THR A 177 18.41 13.02 -14.78
N GLY A 178 19.57 13.04 -15.44
CA GLY A 178 20.71 12.17 -15.18
C GLY A 178 21.53 12.56 -13.96
N GLY A 179 22.20 11.55 -13.42
CA GLY A 179 23.14 11.65 -12.31
C GLY A 179 23.46 10.24 -11.82
N GLU A 180 24.75 9.90 -11.83
CA GLU A 180 25.30 8.57 -11.54
C GLU A 180 24.93 8.05 -10.15
N ARG A 181 24.17 6.93 -10.11
CA ARG A 181 24.22 5.77 -9.20
C ARG A 181 22.86 5.07 -9.25
N GLU A 182 22.84 3.83 -9.72
CA GLU A 182 21.66 2.95 -9.72
C GLU A 182 21.31 2.58 -8.27
N LYS A 183 20.39 3.33 -7.66
CA LYS A 183 19.80 2.99 -6.37
C LYS A 183 18.38 2.48 -6.60
N ILE A 184 18.11 1.26 -6.17
CA ILE A 184 16.76 0.68 -6.16
C ILE A 184 15.91 1.49 -5.19
N ALA A 185 14.90 2.18 -5.71
CA ALA A 185 14.04 3.04 -4.93
C ALA A 185 12.58 2.76 -5.25
N SER A 186 11.79 2.56 -4.21
CA SER A 186 10.34 2.52 -4.31
C SER A 186 9.82 3.92 -4.01
N ARG A 187 9.11 4.48 -4.97
CA ARG A 187 8.21 5.62 -4.77
C ARG A 187 7.04 5.19 -3.85
N CYS A 188 6.26 6.09 -3.30
CA CYS A 188 5.02 5.80 -2.58
C CYS A 188 4.13 7.01 -2.75
N ILE A 189 2.90 6.82 -3.25
CA ILE A 189 1.93 7.91 -3.41
C ILE A 189 0.77 7.63 -2.46
N LEU A 190 0.59 8.53 -1.50
CA LEU A 190 -0.39 8.43 -0.43
C LEU A 190 -1.49 9.47 -0.58
N PHE A 191 -2.74 9.05 -0.40
CA PHE A 191 -3.90 9.93 -0.46
C PHE A 191 -4.63 9.96 0.89
N PRO A 192 -4.95 11.15 1.42
CA PRO A 192 -5.66 11.26 2.68
C PRO A 192 -7.14 10.84 2.56
N PRO A 193 -7.80 10.44 3.67
CA PRO A 193 -9.16 9.92 3.67
C PRO A 193 -10.25 10.89 3.20
N ASP A 194 -10.01 12.18 3.33
CA ASP A 194 -10.91 13.25 2.89
C ASP A 194 -11.00 13.34 1.37
N GLN A 195 -10.05 12.74 0.62
CA GLN A 195 -10.10 12.62 -0.83
C GLN A 195 -10.82 11.37 -1.33
N PHE A 196 -11.60 10.68 -0.48
CA PHE A 196 -12.40 9.51 -0.86
C PHE A 196 -13.27 9.77 -2.10
N GLU A 197 -13.86 10.96 -2.18
CA GLU A 197 -14.72 11.40 -3.30
C GLU A 197 -13.96 11.58 -4.63
N CYS A 198 -12.64 11.73 -4.58
CA CYS A 198 -11.79 11.86 -5.77
C CYS A 198 -11.31 10.49 -6.27
N LEU A 199 -11.25 9.48 -5.39
CA LEU A 199 -10.62 8.17 -5.67
C LEU A 199 -11.60 7.09 -6.13
N TYR A 200 -12.91 7.32 -6.03
CA TYR A 200 -13.96 6.43 -6.54
C TYR A 200 -13.70 4.94 -6.26
N PRO A 201 -13.64 4.51 -4.98
CA PRO A 201 -13.36 3.12 -4.67
C PRO A 201 -14.44 2.19 -5.22
N TYR A 202 -14.07 0.94 -5.49
CA TYR A 202 -15.04 -0.10 -5.84
C TYR A 202 -16.05 -0.32 -4.70
N PRO A 203 -17.30 -0.69 -5.02
CA PRO A 203 -18.32 -1.03 -4.01
C PRO A 203 -17.85 -2.09 -3.03
N VAL A 204 -18.35 -2.07 -1.80
CA VAL A 204 -17.89 -2.97 -0.72
C VAL A 204 -18.01 -4.45 -1.09
N HIS A 205 -19.00 -4.81 -1.90
CA HIS A 205 -19.23 -6.19 -2.30
C HIS A 205 -18.49 -6.62 -3.57
N HIS A 206 -17.80 -5.70 -4.24
CA HIS A 206 -17.01 -5.96 -5.44
C HIS A 206 -15.68 -6.67 -5.09
N PRO A 207 -15.14 -7.55 -5.95
CA PRO A 207 -13.85 -8.22 -5.71
C PRO A 207 -12.70 -7.26 -5.40
N CYS A 208 -12.66 -6.11 -6.07
CA CYS A 208 -11.65 -5.07 -5.87
C CYS A 208 -11.99 -4.05 -4.76
N ASP A 209 -12.86 -4.38 -3.80
CA ASP A 209 -13.21 -3.53 -2.65
C ASP A 209 -11.96 -2.86 -2.03
N ARG A 210 -12.09 -1.57 -1.68
CA ARG A 210 -11.05 -0.66 -1.16
C ARG A 210 -10.02 -0.15 -2.16
N GLN A 211 -10.08 -0.54 -3.43
CA GLN A 211 -9.22 0.00 -4.49
C GLN A 211 -9.97 1.04 -5.32
N SER A 212 -9.24 2.01 -5.87
CA SER A 212 -9.77 3.00 -6.82
C SER A 212 -10.21 2.34 -8.12
N GLN A 213 -11.34 2.80 -8.67
CA GLN A 213 -11.78 2.42 -10.02
C GLN A 213 -11.05 3.20 -11.12
N VAL A 214 -10.44 4.33 -10.79
CA VAL A 214 -9.71 5.19 -11.73
C VAL A 214 -8.44 4.48 -12.20
N ASP A 215 -8.24 4.42 -13.51
CA ASP A 215 -6.93 4.08 -14.08
C ASP A 215 -6.04 5.33 -14.05
N PHE A 216 -4.96 5.31 -13.26
CA PHE A 216 -4.13 6.51 -13.06
C PHE A 216 -3.25 6.82 -14.27
N ASP A 217 -2.95 5.82 -15.12
CA ASP A 217 -2.17 6.03 -16.34
C ASP A 217 -3.03 6.64 -17.44
N ASN A 218 -4.35 6.39 -17.40
CA ASN A 218 -5.31 6.95 -18.35
C ASN A 218 -6.66 7.24 -17.66
N PRO A 219 -6.76 8.33 -16.87
CA PRO A 219 -7.97 8.62 -16.08
C PRO A 219 -9.15 9.01 -16.97
N ASP A 220 -10.27 8.30 -16.81
CA ASP A 220 -11.55 8.66 -17.43
C ASP A 220 -12.22 9.77 -16.60
N TYR A 221 -12.01 11.02 -17.01
CA TYR A 221 -12.55 12.19 -16.32
C TYR A 221 -14.04 12.44 -16.60
N GLU A 222 -14.64 11.76 -17.59
CA GLU A 222 -16.10 11.82 -17.78
C GLU A 222 -16.78 10.99 -16.70
N LYS A 223 -16.24 9.79 -16.44
CA LYS A 223 -16.72 8.90 -15.40
C LYS A 223 -16.30 9.33 -13.98
N PHE A 224 -15.09 9.89 -13.85
CA PHE A 224 -14.46 10.21 -12.56
C PHE A 224 -14.01 11.69 -12.50
N PRO A 225 -14.93 12.66 -12.59
CA PRO A 225 -14.59 14.08 -12.74
C PRO A 225 -13.78 14.67 -11.58
N ASN A 226 -14.05 14.22 -10.34
CA ASN A 226 -13.36 14.73 -9.15
C ASN A 226 -11.90 14.28 -9.06
N PHE A 227 -11.49 13.28 -9.85
CA PHE A 227 -10.10 12.82 -9.84
C PHE A 227 -9.13 13.94 -10.28
N ARG A 228 -9.60 14.96 -11.02
CA ARG A 228 -8.83 16.17 -11.35
C ARG A 228 -8.34 16.95 -10.12
N ASN A 229 -9.02 16.80 -9.00
CA ASN A 229 -8.76 17.54 -7.77
C ASN A 229 -7.93 16.73 -6.75
N VAL A 230 -7.51 15.52 -7.12
CA VAL A 230 -6.75 14.64 -6.22
C VAL A 230 -5.35 15.23 -5.97
N VAL A 231 -4.90 15.19 -4.72
CA VAL A 231 -3.57 15.64 -4.31
C VAL A 231 -2.91 14.53 -3.49
N GLY A 232 -1.89 13.90 -4.08
CA GLY A 232 -1.10 12.86 -3.41
C GLY A 232 0.10 13.43 -2.67
N TYR A 233 0.45 12.79 -1.56
CA TYR A 233 1.73 12.94 -0.90
C TYR A 233 2.68 11.89 -1.45
N GLU A 234 3.79 12.34 -2.04
CA GLU A 234 4.77 11.46 -2.64
C GLU A 234 6.02 11.39 -1.76
N THR A 235 6.58 10.19 -1.63
CA THR A 235 7.94 9.99 -1.14
C THR A 235 8.63 8.93 -1.97
N VAL A 236 9.96 9.01 -2.06
CA VAL A 236 10.79 7.92 -2.54
C VAL A 236 11.55 7.39 -1.34
N VAL A 237 11.33 6.13 -1.01
CA VAL A 237 12.04 5.48 0.08
C VAL A 237 13.24 4.76 -0.53
N GLU A 238 14.44 5.34 -0.32
CA GLU A 238 15.69 4.64 -0.61
C GLU A 238 15.81 3.48 0.39
N GLY A 239 15.71 2.25 -0.13
CA GLY A 239 15.66 1.04 0.67
C GLY A 239 14.23 0.51 0.88
N TRP A 240 13.92 -0.56 0.14
CA TRP A 240 13.02 -1.66 0.51
C TRP A 240 11.72 -1.29 1.26
N TRP A 241 10.87 -0.45 0.66
CA TRP A 241 9.45 -0.27 1.05
C TRP A 241 8.50 -0.41 -0.16
N ASP A 242 7.22 -0.69 0.09
CA ASP A 242 6.22 -1.23 -0.86
C ASP A 242 5.50 -0.15 -1.71
N HIS A 243 5.11 -0.63 -2.90
CA HIS A 243 4.21 -0.14 -3.95
C HIS A 243 4.46 1.22 -4.59
N THR A 244 5.17 1.17 -5.71
CA THR A 244 5.14 2.16 -6.81
C THR A 244 5.84 1.67 -8.06
N SER A 245 5.54 2.35 -9.16
CA SER A 245 6.43 2.50 -10.32
C SER A 245 7.90 2.55 -9.93
N LEU A 246 8.65 1.53 -10.35
CA LEU A 246 10.05 1.35 -10.02
C LEU A 246 10.91 2.31 -10.86
N LEU A 247 11.87 2.94 -10.20
CA LEU A 247 12.91 3.73 -10.86
C LEU A 247 14.16 2.85 -10.91
N ASN A 248 14.49 2.34 -12.10
CA ASN A 248 15.72 1.66 -12.51
C ASN A 248 16.49 0.88 -11.41
N GLY A 249 16.44 -0.46 -11.41
CA GLY A 249 17.47 -1.22 -10.67
C GLY A 249 17.22 -2.67 -10.24
N GLY A 250 16.16 -3.35 -10.67
CA GLY A 250 15.98 -4.79 -10.38
C GLY A 250 14.84 -5.12 -9.42
N ILE A 251 15.06 -6.11 -8.55
CA ILE A 251 14.01 -6.72 -7.70
C ILE A 251 13.88 -5.94 -6.39
N THR A 252 12.66 -5.77 -5.90
CA THR A 252 12.40 -5.24 -4.56
C THR A 252 11.94 -6.35 -3.63
N ILE A 253 12.39 -6.31 -2.38
CA ILE A 253 11.85 -7.11 -1.27
C ILE A 253 11.27 -6.13 -0.23
N THR A 254 10.17 -6.45 0.43
CA THR A 254 9.61 -5.60 1.49
C THR A 254 8.94 -6.46 2.54
N VAL A 255 9.01 -6.03 3.80
CA VAL A 255 8.27 -6.65 4.90
C VAL A 255 7.38 -5.59 5.56
N ASN A 256 6.07 -5.79 5.46
CA ASN A 256 5.07 -4.91 6.09
C ASN A 256 4.70 -5.43 7.48
N PHE A 257 4.24 -4.53 8.37
CA PHE A 257 3.78 -4.85 9.73
C PHE A 257 2.34 -4.37 9.92
N TRP A 258 1.38 -5.29 9.87
CA TRP A 258 -0.04 -4.94 9.98
C TRP A 258 -0.54 -5.02 11.41
N TYR A 259 -0.95 -3.89 11.99
CA TYR A 259 -1.59 -3.84 13.29
C TYR A 259 -3.09 -3.57 13.17
N LYS A 260 -3.90 -4.14 14.06
CA LYS A 260 -5.30 -3.70 14.22
C LYS A 260 -5.31 -2.24 14.66
N GLY A 261 -6.20 -1.46 14.07
CA GLY A 261 -6.41 -0.05 14.46
C GLY A 261 -6.82 0.07 15.92
N ALA A 262 -6.61 1.26 16.49
CA ALA A 262 -7.10 1.58 17.82
C ALA A 262 -8.62 1.38 17.90
N PRO A 263 -9.16 0.91 19.04
CA PRO A 263 -10.60 0.72 19.20
C PRO A 263 -11.34 2.05 19.05
N THR A 264 -12.60 1.98 18.64
CA THR A 264 -13.47 3.17 18.58
C THR A 264 -13.51 3.85 19.95
N PRO A 265 -13.25 5.16 20.03
CA PRO A 265 -13.32 5.90 21.30
C PRO A 265 -14.69 5.73 21.97
N LYS A 266 -14.72 5.63 23.30
CA LYS A 266 -15.98 5.53 24.08
C LYS A 266 -16.90 6.73 23.86
N ARG A 267 -16.32 7.91 23.63
CA ARG A 267 -17.02 9.14 23.30
C ARG A 267 -16.65 9.57 21.89
N ILE A 268 -17.66 9.72 21.05
CA ILE A 268 -17.49 10.22 19.67
C ILE A 268 -17.46 11.74 19.73
N GLU A 269 -16.39 12.32 19.19
CA GLU A 269 -16.26 13.76 19.02
C GLU A 269 -16.80 14.19 17.65
N TYR A 270 -17.47 15.33 17.61
CA TYR A 270 -18.05 15.91 16.40
C TYR A 270 -17.36 17.25 16.07
N PRO A 271 -17.22 17.60 14.78
CA PRO A 271 -17.65 16.86 13.59
C PRO A 271 -16.82 15.59 13.36
N LEU A 272 -17.45 14.57 12.74
CA LEU A 272 -16.78 13.30 12.45
C LEU A 272 -15.59 13.49 11.50
N LYS A 273 -14.50 12.79 11.78
CA LYS A 273 -13.30 12.73 10.93
C LYS A 273 -13.61 11.97 9.65
N ALA A 274 -12.88 12.28 8.57
CA ALA A 274 -13.09 11.66 7.26
C ALA A 274 -13.05 10.12 7.29
N HIS A 275 -12.08 9.52 8.00
CA HIS A 275 -12.00 8.06 8.14
C HIS A 275 -13.22 7.45 8.87
N GLN A 276 -13.83 8.19 9.81
CA GLN A 276 -15.06 7.73 10.48
C GLN A 276 -16.25 7.76 9.52
N LYS A 277 -16.34 8.79 8.67
CA LYS A 277 -17.35 8.85 7.60
C LYS A 277 -17.19 7.70 6.61
N VAL A 278 -15.97 7.37 6.20
CA VAL A 278 -15.69 6.20 5.36
C VAL A 278 -16.11 4.89 6.04
N ALA A 279 -15.82 4.74 7.34
CA ALA A 279 -16.28 3.57 8.09
C ALA A 279 -17.81 3.45 8.12
N ILE A 280 -18.52 4.57 8.29
CA ILE A 280 -19.99 4.62 8.22
C ILE A 280 -20.49 4.20 6.83
N MET A 281 -19.97 4.80 5.75
CA MET A 281 -20.38 4.46 4.37
C MET A 281 -20.22 2.96 4.09
N ARG A 282 -19.08 2.39 4.47
CA ARG A 282 -18.81 0.96 4.28
C ARG A 282 -19.77 0.08 5.08
N ASN A 283 -20.10 0.47 6.31
CA ASN A 283 -21.04 -0.29 7.14
C ASN A 283 -22.47 -0.21 6.61
N ILE A 284 -22.89 0.94 6.06
CA ILE A 284 -24.18 1.08 5.39
C ILE A 284 -24.28 0.12 4.19
N GLU A 285 -23.26 0.08 3.33
CA GLU A 285 -23.24 -0.85 2.18
C GLU A 285 -23.29 -2.33 2.61
N LYS A 286 -22.61 -2.69 3.70
CA LYS A 286 -22.68 -4.05 4.26
C LYS A 286 -24.07 -4.37 4.77
N MET A 287 -24.63 -3.50 5.62
CA MET A 287 -25.97 -3.69 6.20
C MET A 287 -27.04 -3.79 5.11
N LEU A 288 -26.97 -2.94 4.08
CA LEU A 288 -27.89 -3.02 2.94
C LEU A 288 -27.71 -4.32 2.15
N GLY A 289 -26.48 -4.75 1.92
CA GLY A 289 -26.21 -6.02 1.21
C GLY A 289 -26.77 -7.23 1.95
N GLU A 290 -26.63 -7.25 3.28
CA GLU A 290 -27.18 -8.29 4.14
C GLU A 290 -28.71 -8.22 4.19
N ALA A 291 -29.29 -7.05 4.42
CA ALA A 291 -30.75 -6.86 4.53
C ALA A 291 -31.50 -7.15 3.22
N LEU A 292 -30.90 -6.84 2.06
CA LEU A 292 -31.50 -7.12 0.75
C LEU A 292 -31.27 -8.56 0.28
N GLY A 293 -30.36 -9.31 0.91
CA GLY A 293 -29.95 -10.64 0.48
C GLY A 293 -29.28 -10.70 -0.90
N ASN A 294 -29.04 -9.55 -1.54
CA ASN A 294 -28.44 -9.44 -2.87
C ASN A 294 -27.57 -8.16 -2.97
N PRO A 295 -26.24 -8.31 -3.02
CA PRO A 295 -25.31 -7.18 -3.18
C PRO A 295 -25.54 -6.30 -4.41
N GLN A 296 -26.11 -6.84 -5.49
CA GLN A 296 -26.36 -6.09 -6.73
C GLN A 296 -27.50 -5.06 -6.59
N GLU A 297 -28.39 -5.23 -5.60
CA GLU A 297 -29.51 -4.34 -5.36
C GLU A 297 -29.10 -3.12 -4.51
N VAL A 298 -27.98 -3.19 -3.79
CA VAL A 298 -27.50 -2.12 -2.89
C VAL A 298 -27.37 -0.79 -3.63
N TRP A 299 -26.74 -0.80 -4.81
CA TRP A 299 -26.54 0.40 -5.60
C TRP A 299 -27.85 1.01 -6.10
N LYS A 300 -28.76 0.18 -6.62
CA LYS A 300 -30.07 0.62 -7.12
C LYS A 300 -30.87 1.32 -6.02
N ARG A 301 -30.94 0.70 -4.83
CA ARG A 301 -31.69 1.25 -3.69
C ARG A 301 -31.05 2.51 -3.12
N THR A 302 -29.72 2.61 -3.16
CA THR A 302 -29.00 3.82 -2.72
C THR A 302 -29.29 5.01 -3.64
N ILE A 303 -29.28 4.81 -4.96
CA ILE A 303 -29.65 5.87 -5.92
C ILE A 303 -31.07 6.35 -5.66
N THR A 304 -32.04 5.42 -5.59
CA THR A 304 -33.44 5.78 -5.35
C THR A 304 -33.62 6.58 -4.06
N ALA A 305 -32.94 6.19 -2.98
CA ALA A 305 -33.00 6.93 -1.71
C ALA A 305 -32.46 8.36 -1.84
N VAL A 306 -31.35 8.55 -2.57
CA VAL A 306 -30.77 9.88 -2.80
C VAL A 306 -31.69 10.75 -3.66
N GLU A 307 -32.31 10.18 -4.69
CA GLU A 307 -33.27 10.89 -5.54
C GLU A 307 -34.50 11.35 -4.76
N VAL A 308 -35.04 10.50 -3.88
CA VAL A 308 -36.19 10.82 -3.01
C VAL A 308 -35.84 11.93 -2.00
N ILE A 309 -34.61 11.99 -1.51
CA ILE A 309 -34.18 13.03 -0.55
C ILE A 309 -33.93 14.38 -1.25
N LYS A 310 -33.53 14.36 -2.53
CA LYS A 310 -33.24 15.56 -3.32
C LYS A 310 -34.48 16.17 -3.99
N GLY A 311 -35.53 15.38 -4.18
CA GLY A 311 -36.84 15.84 -4.68
C GLY A 311 -37.71 16.39 -3.57
#